data_AF-A0AAW1S751-F1
#
_entry.id   AF-A0AAW1S751-F1
#
_cell.length_a   1.000
_cell.length_b   1.000
_cell.length_c   1.000
_cell.angle_alpha   90.00
_cell.angle_beta   90.00
_cell.angle_gamma   90.00
#
_symmetry.space_group_name_H-M   'P 1'
#
loop_
_entity.id
_entity.type
_entity.pdbx_description
1 polymer ?
#
loop_
_entity_poly.entity_id
_entity_poly.type
_entity_poly.pdbx_seq_one_letter_code
_entity_poly.pdbx_strand_id
1 'polypeptide(L)'
;MIPAEGPQRVVVEFLPSSGGFGKRGIRLTHTAQSIPPQLQGRMDPGTWAGFMNEAQALSQRHPYLQHTSGGQKSSWLLCGLPFICVGLFPSYPQGGNEQAWAQEAAGLVQRWQPRFGTVGLSLSLQHARSWWLQIDAAGHQQGYAPY
;
A
#
# COMPACT_ATOMS: atom_id res chain seq x y z
N MET A 1 0.91 3.76 15.13
CA MET A 1 -0.50 4.22 15.03
C MET A 1 -0.65 4.85 13.65
N ILE A 2 -1.71 4.55 12.92
CA ILE A 2 -1.93 5.15 11.59
C ILE A 2 -2.33 6.60 11.81
N PRO A 3 -1.71 7.56 11.10
CA PRO A 3 -2.09 8.96 11.24
C PRO A 3 -3.55 9.14 10.82
N ALA A 4 -4.32 9.87 11.62
CA ALA A 4 -5.68 10.25 11.25
C ALA A 4 -5.67 11.10 9.95
N GLU A 5 -6.74 11.01 9.18
CA GLU A 5 -6.96 11.93 8.06
C GLU A 5 -7.04 13.36 8.59
N GLY A 6 -6.44 14.27 7.83
CA GLY A 6 -6.37 15.68 8.18
C GLY A 6 -6.90 16.55 7.05
N PRO A 7 -6.98 17.87 7.25
CA PRO A 7 -7.41 18.81 6.21
C PRO A 7 -6.48 18.80 4.97
N GLN A 8 -5.26 18.30 5.10
CA GLN A 8 -4.26 18.23 4.02
C GLN A 8 -3.75 16.81 3.76
N ARG A 9 -4.30 15.80 4.45
CA ARG A 9 -3.82 14.43 4.39
C ARG A 9 -4.97 13.48 4.13
N VAL A 10 -4.82 12.65 3.11
CA VAL A 10 -5.71 11.55 2.76
C VAL A 10 -4.97 10.23 2.97
N VAL A 11 -5.64 9.26 3.57
CA VAL A 11 -5.07 7.94 3.85
C VAL A 11 -5.92 6.87 3.17
N VAL A 12 -5.32 6.19 2.18
CA VAL A 12 -5.92 5.01 1.55
C VAL A 12 -5.34 3.77 2.22
N GLU A 13 -6.05 3.25 3.21
CA GLU A 13 -5.60 2.09 4.00
C GLU A 13 -6.06 0.77 3.39
N PHE A 14 -5.19 -0.25 3.42
CA PHE A 14 -5.51 -1.63 3.07
C PHE A 14 -6.02 -2.38 4.30
N LEU A 15 -7.33 -2.32 4.56
CA LEU A 15 -7.94 -2.92 5.74
C LEU A 15 -8.33 -4.39 5.50
N PRO A 16 -7.87 -5.33 6.34
CA PRO A 16 -8.43 -6.67 6.38
C PRO A 16 -9.94 -6.64 6.62
N SER A 17 -10.68 -7.32 5.77
CA SER A 17 -12.13 -7.49 5.87
C SER A 17 -12.48 -8.97 5.87
N SER A 18 -13.41 -9.33 6.74
CA SER A 18 -13.99 -10.66 6.85
C SER A 18 -15.37 -10.62 6.19
N GLY A 19 -15.47 -11.13 4.97
CA GLY A 19 -16.71 -11.19 4.20
C GLY A 19 -17.51 -12.44 4.50
N GLY A 20 -17.96 -12.63 5.74
CA GLY A 20 -18.68 -13.85 6.14
C GLY A 20 -17.83 -15.13 6.05
N PHE A 21 -18.48 -16.30 6.18
CA PHE A 21 -17.81 -17.61 6.34
C PHE A 21 -16.68 -17.84 5.32
N GLY A 22 -15.43 -17.80 5.80
CA GLY A 22 -14.24 -18.19 5.05
C GLY A 22 -13.71 -17.20 4.00
N LYS A 23 -14.34 -16.03 3.77
CA LYS A 23 -13.86 -15.07 2.76
C LYS A 23 -13.01 -13.98 3.41
N ARG A 24 -11.69 -14.04 3.18
CA ARG A 24 -10.78 -12.94 3.44
C ARG A 24 -10.86 -11.94 2.29
N GLY A 25 -10.90 -10.66 2.59
CA GLY A 25 -10.86 -9.58 1.62
C GLY A 25 -10.01 -8.42 2.13
N ILE A 26 -9.51 -7.57 1.24
CA ILE A 26 -8.99 -6.26 1.62
C ILE A 26 -10.00 -5.20 1.16
N ARG A 27 -10.39 -4.34 2.09
CA ARG A 27 -11.20 -3.16 1.83
C ARG A 27 -10.30 -1.93 1.85
N LEU A 28 -10.52 -1.02 0.90
CA LEU A 28 -9.90 0.31 0.93
C LEU A 28 -10.81 1.30 1.66
N THR A 29 -10.22 2.25 2.38
CA THR A 29 -10.95 3.34 3.06
C THR A 29 -11.67 4.26 2.08
N HIS A 30 -11.13 4.41 0.87
CA HIS A 30 -11.69 5.21 -0.21
C HIS A 30 -12.05 4.36 -1.43
N THR A 31 -12.85 4.93 -2.34
CA THR A 31 -13.26 4.28 -3.59
C THR A 31 -12.97 5.17 -4.80
N ALA A 32 -12.89 4.57 -5.98
CA ALA A 32 -12.73 5.29 -7.25
C ALA A 32 -13.89 6.25 -7.55
N GLN A 33 -15.06 6.03 -6.95
CA GLN A 33 -16.28 6.81 -7.20
C GLN A 33 -16.37 8.09 -6.37
N SER A 34 -15.64 8.16 -5.26
CA SER A 34 -15.73 9.25 -4.29
C SER A 34 -14.35 9.89 -4.08
N ILE A 35 -14.16 11.08 -4.64
CA ILE A 35 -12.95 11.87 -4.36
C ILE A 35 -13.04 12.41 -2.92
N PRO A 36 -12.02 12.17 -2.08
CA PRO A 36 -11.95 12.72 -0.74
C PRO A 36 -12.09 14.24 -0.76
N PRO A 37 -12.82 14.87 0.17
CA PRO A 37 -13.03 16.32 0.20
C PRO A 37 -11.74 17.14 0.12
N GLN A 38 -10.63 16.62 0.66
CA GLN A 38 -9.31 17.24 0.64
C GLN A 38 -8.70 17.35 -0.76
N LEU A 39 -9.12 16.49 -1.69
CA LEU A 39 -8.65 16.45 -3.08
C LEU A 39 -9.65 17.06 -4.07
N GLN A 40 -10.88 17.37 -3.62
CA GLN A 40 -11.90 17.98 -4.46
C GLN A 40 -11.42 19.35 -4.96
N GLY A 41 -11.53 19.58 -6.28
CA GLY A 41 -11.05 20.81 -6.93
C GLY A 41 -9.53 20.89 -7.13
N ARG A 42 -8.75 19.93 -6.62
CA ARG A 42 -7.29 19.82 -6.86
C ARG A 42 -6.94 18.67 -7.78
N MET A 43 -7.68 17.56 -7.68
CA MET A 43 -7.46 16.37 -8.48
C MET A 43 -8.61 16.14 -9.45
N ASP A 44 -8.25 15.82 -10.70
CA ASP A 44 -9.21 15.37 -11.70
C ASP A 44 -9.85 14.03 -11.29
N PRO A 45 -11.19 13.87 -11.41
CA PRO A 45 -11.88 12.63 -11.09
C PRO A 45 -11.38 11.39 -11.83
N GLY A 46 -10.99 11.53 -13.11
CA GLY A 46 -10.45 10.42 -13.89
C GLY A 46 -9.09 9.97 -13.37
N THR A 47 -8.24 10.92 -12.97
CA THR A 47 -6.93 10.65 -12.35
C THR A 47 -7.10 9.91 -11.03
N TRP A 48 -8.02 10.37 -10.16
CA TRP A 48 -8.34 9.69 -8.90
C TRP A 48 -8.88 8.27 -9.13
N ALA A 49 -9.87 8.12 -10.02
CA ALA A 49 -10.48 6.83 -10.30
C ALA A 49 -9.46 5.82 -10.85
N GLY A 50 -8.57 6.26 -11.75
CA GLY A 50 -7.49 5.42 -12.27
C GLY A 50 -6.53 4.93 -11.19
N PHE A 51 -6.09 5.84 -10.31
CA PHE A 51 -5.24 5.50 -9.16
C PHE A 51 -5.93 4.49 -8.24
N MET A 52 -7.19 4.74 -7.87
CA MET A 52 -7.95 3.86 -6.98
C MET A 52 -8.25 2.49 -7.60
N ASN A 53 -8.44 2.41 -8.91
CA ASN A 53 -8.61 1.12 -9.61
C ASN A 53 -7.34 0.27 -9.55
N GLU A 54 -6.16 0.88 -9.73
CA GLU A 54 -4.88 0.16 -9.54
C GLU A 54 -4.65 -0.21 -8.08
N ALA A 55 -4.98 0.66 -7.12
CA ALA A 55 -4.89 0.35 -5.70
C ALA A 55 -5.84 -0.81 -5.31
N GLN A 56 -7.04 -0.86 -5.90
CA GLN A 56 -7.99 -1.97 -5.72
C GLN A 56 -7.46 -3.27 -6.35
N ALA A 57 -6.83 -3.22 -7.52
CA ALA A 57 -6.20 -4.40 -8.12
C ALA A 57 -4.98 -4.89 -7.30
N LEU A 58 -4.25 -3.98 -6.65
CA LEU A 58 -3.17 -4.31 -5.73
C LEU A 58 -3.71 -4.95 -4.43
N SER A 59 -4.88 -4.51 -3.94
CA SER A 59 -5.50 -5.05 -2.72
C SER A 59 -5.92 -6.53 -2.88
N GLN A 60 -6.32 -6.95 -4.09
CA GLN A 60 -6.63 -8.34 -4.43
C GLN A 60 -5.41 -9.28 -4.39
N ARG A 61 -4.19 -8.73 -4.43
CA ARG A 61 -2.94 -9.49 -4.37
C ARG A 61 -2.28 -9.40 -2.99
N HIS A 62 -2.97 -8.83 -2.01
CA HIS A 62 -2.43 -8.62 -0.68
C HIS A 62 -2.11 -9.94 0.03
N PRO A 63 -0.94 -10.07 0.69
CA PRO A 63 -0.49 -11.28 1.39
C PRO A 63 -1.51 -11.87 2.37
N TYR A 64 -2.29 -11.02 3.04
CA TYR A 64 -3.41 -11.42 3.92
C TYR A 64 -4.40 -12.40 3.25
N LEU A 65 -4.59 -12.27 1.93
CA LEU A 65 -5.50 -13.11 1.13
C LEU A 65 -4.91 -14.48 0.80
N GLN A 66 -3.58 -14.63 0.88
CA GLN A 66 -2.93 -15.90 0.60
C GLN A 66 -3.17 -16.86 1.76
N HIS A 67 -3.88 -17.96 1.49
CA HIS A 67 -3.96 -19.08 2.41
C HIS A 67 -2.54 -19.65 2.55
N THR A 68 -2.05 -19.80 3.79
CA THR A 68 -0.91 -20.66 4.08
C THR A 68 -1.30 -22.10 3.73
N SER A 69 -1.15 -22.50 2.47
CA SER A 69 -1.14 -23.93 2.15
C SER A 69 0.10 -24.49 2.87
N GLY A 70 -0.10 -25.43 3.78
CA GLY A 70 0.95 -26.01 4.61
C GLY A 70 2.00 -26.83 3.86
N GLY A 71 2.23 -26.59 2.56
CA GLY A 71 3.05 -27.43 1.69
C GLY A 71 4.36 -26.82 1.17
N GLN A 72 4.59 -25.51 1.25
CA GLN A 72 5.77 -24.88 0.61
C GLN A 72 6.95 -24.61 1.56
N LYS A 73 7.36 -25.62 2.34
CA LYS A 73 8.58 -25.58 3.17
C LYS A 73 9.82 -26.19 2.49
N SER A 74 9.92 -26.23 1.15
CA SER A 74 10.99 -27.02 0.50
C SER A 74 11.81 -26.33 -0.59
N SER A 75 11.58 -25.06 -0.95
CA SER A 75 12.25 -24.48 -2.14
C SER A 75 13.13 -23.25 -1.91
N TRP A 76 13.53 -22.95 -0.67
CA TRP A 76 14.47 -21.84 -0.38
C TRP A 76 15.92 -22.28 -0.17
N LEU A 77 16.23 -23.58 -0.28
CA LEU A 77 17.60 -24.09 -0.07
C LEU A 77 18.48 -24.15 -1.33
N LEU A 78 17.95 -23.89 -2.54
CA LEU A 78 18.66 -24.25 -3.79
C LEU A 78 18.98 -23.10 -4.76
N CYS A 79 18.67 -21.85 -4.45
CA CYS A 79 19.16 -20.72 -5.25
C CYS A 79 19.81 -19.66 -4.34
N GLY A 80 20.89 -20.07 -3.69
CA GLY A 80 21.86 -19.14 -3.12
C GLY A 80 22.68 -18.48 -4.23
N LEU A 81 22.85 -17.16 -4.11
CA LEU A 81 24.04 -16.32 -4.40
C LEU A 81 23.59 -14.88 -4.81
N PRO A 82 24.35 -13.81 -4.48
CA PRO A 82 24.36 -13.19 -3.14
C PRO A 82 24.30 -11.65 -3.21
N PHE A 83 23.36 -11.00 -2.51
CA PHE A 83 23.56 -9.60 -2.08
C PHE A 83 23.34 -9.52 -0.57
N ILE A 84 24.46 -9.27 0.10
CA ILE A 84 24.71 -9.29 1.52
C ILE A 84 24.34 -7.93 2.14
N CYS A 85 23.79 -7.98 3.37
CA CYS A 85 23.48 -6.88 4.31
C CYS A 85 22.24 -6.03 3.95
N VAL A 86 21.21 -5.87 4.79
CA VAL A 86 21.20 -5.49 6.22
C VAL A 86 19.91 -5.99 6.91
N GLY A 87 20.00 -6.41 8.17
CA GLY A 87 18.95 -6.16 9.16
C GLY A 87 17.94 -7.28 9.47
N LEU A 88 18.32 -8.14 10.41
CA LEU A 88 17.46 -8.90 11.34
C LEU A 88 16.02 -8.35 11.55
N PHE A 89 14.97 -9.09 11.17
CA PHE A 89 13.70 -9.13 11.92
C PHE A 89 13.00 -10.51 11.76
N PRO A 90 12.32 -11.02 12.81
CA PRO A 90 11.78 -12.37 12.84
C PRO A 90 10.55 -12.46 11.93
N SER A 91 10.71 -13.12 10.80
CA SER A 91 9.63 -13.38 9.85
C SER A 91 8.64 -14.37 10.48
N TYR A 92 7.54 -13.85 11.02
CA TYR A 92 6.33 -14.65 11.18
C TYR A 92 5.94 -15.16 9.78
N PRO A 93 5.73 -16.48 9.58
CA PRO A 93 5.36 -17.00 8.27
C PRO A 93 3.86 -16.74 8.04
N GLN A 94 3.49 -15.48 7.80
CA GLN A 94 2.29 -15.19 7.02
C GLN A 94 2.63 -15.60 5.58
N GLY A 95 1.89 -16.57 5.04
CA GLY A 95 2.22 -17.28 3.80
C GLY A 95 2.18 -16.48 2.50
N GLY A 96 2.28 -15.15 2.56
CA GLY A 96 2.45 -14.31 1.39
C GLY A 96 3.72 -13.47 1.48
N ASN A 97 4.38 -13.28 0.35
CA ASN A 97 5.58 -12.47 0.26
C ASN A 97 5.22 -10.99 0.39
N GLU A 98 5.14 -10.49 1.63
CA GLU A 98 4.85 -9.09 1.95
C GLU A 98 5.83 -8.14 1.27
N GLN A 99 7.09 -8.54 1.12
CA GLN A 99 8.11 -7.73 0.47
C GLN A 99 7.86 -7.57 -1.04
N ALA A 100 7.43 -8.64 -1.73
CA ALA A 100 7.06 -8.56 -3.14
C ALA A 100 5.83 -7.65 -3.34
N TRP A 101 4.81 -7.79 -2.49
CA TRP A 101 3.65 -6.92 -2.53
C TRP A 101 4.01 -5.44 -2.25
N ALA A 102 4.89 -5.20 -1.28
CA ALA A 102 5.37 -3.85 -0.96
C ALA A 102 6.17 -3.22 -2.12
N GLN A 103 6.96 -4.02 -2.86
CA GLN A 103 7.64 -3.55 -4.07
C GLN A 103 6.65 -3.17 -5.17
N GLU A 104 5.59 -3.94 -5.38
CA GLU A 104 4.54 -3.59 -6.32
C GLU A 104 3.80 -2.31 -5.89
N ALA A 105 3.52 -2.17 -4.60
CA ALA A 105 2.90 -0.98 -4.02
C ALA A 105 3.80 0.26 -4.19
N ALA A 106 5.11 0.11 -3.97
CA ALA A 106 6.08 1.18 -4.20
C ALA A 106 6.17 1.54 -5.70
N GLY A 107 6.10 0.55 -6.60
CA GLY A 107 6.02 0.76 -8.03
C GLY A 107 4.76 1.54 -8.45
N LEU A 108 3.61 1.25 -7.83
CA LEU A 108 2.39 2.03 -8.01
C LEU A 108 2.60 3.49 -7.59
N VAL A 109 3.21 3.73 -6.42
CA VAL A 109 3.54 5.09 -5.97
C VAL A 109 4.43 5.79 -6.99
N GLN A 110 5.51 5.17 -7.45
CA GLN A 110 6.42 5.77 -8.43
C GLN A 110 5.73 6.15 -9.75
N ARG A 111 4.80 5.31 -10.24
CA ARG A 111 4.05 5.60 -11.48
C ARG A 111 3.07 6.77 -11.34
N TRP A 112 2.42 6.88 -10.18
CA TRP A 112 1.39 7.90 -9.95
C TRP A 112 1.92 9.20 -9.35
N GLN A 113 3.07 9.16 -8.68
CA GLN A 113 3.71 10.32 -8.06
C GLN A 113 3.81 11.55 -8.99
N PRO A 114 4.21 11.43 -10.28
CA PRO A 114 4.26 12.59 -11.17
C PRO A 114 2.91 13.26 -11.37
N ARG A 115 1.82 12.47 -11.49
CA ARG A 115 0.46 12.98 -11.70
C ARG A 115 -0.04 13.74 -10.47
N PHE A 116 0.19 13.19 -9.29
CA PHE A 116 -0.11 13.86 -8.02
C PHE A 116 0.76 15.11 -7.84
N GLY A 117 2.03 15.05 -8.24
CA GLY A 117 2.96 16.17 -8.21
C GLY A 117 2.53 17.38 -9.06
N THR A 118 1.88 17.16 -10.21
CA THR A 118 1.39 18.26 -11.07
C THR A 118 0.36 19.15 -10.40
N VAL A 119 -0.36 18.62 -9.41
CA VAL A 119 -1.38 19.34 -8.64
C VAL A 119 -0.90 19.68 -7.22
N GLY A 120 0.41 19.60 -6.98
CA GLY A 120 1.04 19.93 -5.70
C GLY A 120 0.74 18.91 -4.59
N LEU A 121 0.52 17.64 -4.92
CA LEU A 121 0.32 16.56 -3.96
C LEU A 121 1.53 15.62 -3.94
N SER A 122 1.83 15.04 -2.78
CA SER A 122 2.82 13.96 -2.64
C SER A 122 2.15 12.66 -2.25
N LEU A 123 2.48 11.59 -2.96
CA LEU A 123 2.04 10.22 -2.68
C LEU A 123 3.20 9.43 -2.08
N SER A 124 2.95 8.72 -0.98
CA SER A 124 3.93 7.83 -0.36
C SER A 124 3.27 6.54 0.11
N LEU A 125 4.05 5.46 0.09
CA LEU A 125 3.67 4.20 0.72
C LEU A 125 4.18 4.23 2.16
N GLN A 126 3.30 3.92 3.10
CA GLN A 126 3.61 3.91 4.51
C GLN A 126 3.19 2.57 5.12
N HIS A 127 3.89 2.19 6.20
CA HIS A 127 3.65 0.92 6.88
C HIS A 127 3.87 1.06 8.39
N ALA A 128 2.98 0.44 9.16
CA ALA A 128 3.17 0.23 10.59
C ALA A 128 2.57 -1.11 11.01
N ARG A 129 1.26 -1.14 11.28
CA ARG A 129 0.50 -2.37 11.53
C ARG A 129 -0.21 -2.89 10.28
N SER A 130 -0.59 -1.98 9.41
CA SER A 130 -1.18 -2.18 8.09
C SER A 130 -0.42 -1.31 7.10
N TRP A 131 -0.60 -1.59 5.82
CA TRP A 131 -0.09 -0.74 4.74
C TRP A 131 -1.12 0.33 4.39
N TRP A 132 -0.65 1.54 4.08
CA TRP A 132 -1.50 2.60 3.54
C TRP A 132 -0.76 3.46 2.51
N LEU A 133 -1.50 3.99 1.55
CA LEU A 133 -1.03 5.03 0.64
C LEU A 133 -1.42 6.39 1.24
N GLN A 134 -0.42 7.20 1.54
CA GLN A 134 -0.61 8.54 2.08
C GLN A 134 -0.49 9.57 0.97
N ILE A 135 -1.49 10.43 0.86
CA ILE A 135 -1.48 11.57 -0.06
C ILE A 135 -1.49 12.83 0.80
N ASP A 136 -0.42 13.61 0.72
CA ASP A 136 -0.33 14.91 1.39
C ASP A 136 -0.42 16.02 0.34
N ALA A 137 -1.24 17.03 0.60
CA ALA A 137 -1.23 18.24 -0.19
C ALA A 137 -0.09 19.16 0.27
N ALA A 138 0.67 19.73 -0.66
CA ALA A 138 1.84 20.54 -0.38
C ALA A 138 1.57 21.55 0.75
N GLY A 139 2.35 21.37 1.82
CA GLY A 139 2.22 22.00 3.13
C GLY A 139 3.13 21.31 4.16
N HIS A 140 3.42 20.02 4.00
CA HIS A 140 4.40 19.30 4.80
C HIS A 140 5.31 18.43 3.92
N GLN A 141 6.45 18.99 3.53
CA GLN A 141 7.66 18.18 3.41
C GLN A 141 7.98 17.66 4.82
N GLN A 142 7.50 16.48 5.18
CA GLN A 142 8.05 15.74 6.32
C GLN A 142 8.92 14.62 5.75
N GLY A 143 10.22 14.92 5.71
CA GLY A 143 11.25 13.93 5.47
C GLY A 143 11.05 12.75 6.41
N TYR A 144 10.85 11.58 5.81
CA TYR A 144 11.08 10.33 6.50
C TYR A 144 12.56 10.01 6.31
N ALA A 145 13.37 10.33 7.32
CA ALA A 145 14.72 9.82 7.42
C ALA A 145 14.61 8.29 7.62
N PRO A 146 15.30 7.46 6.83
CA PRO A 146 15.41 6.04 7.15
C PRO A 146 16.28 5.91 8.41
N TYR A 147 15.72 5.32 9.46
CA TYR A 147 16.50 4.69 10.53
C TYR A 147 16.67 3.21 10.16
#